data_AF-A0A154VN01-F1
#
_entry.id   AF-A0A154VN01-F1
#
_cell.length_a   1.000
_cell.length_b   1.000
_cell.length_c   1.000
_cell.angle_alpha   90.00
_cell.angle_beta   90.00
_cell.angle_gamma   90.00
#
_symmetry.space_group_name_H-M   'P 1'
#
loop_
_entity.id
_entity.type
_entity.pdbx_description
1 polymer ?
#
loop_
_entity_poly.entity_id
_entity_poly.type
_entity_poly.pdbx_seq_one_letter_code
_entity_poly.pdbx_strand_id
1 'polypeptide(L)'
;MRVGSLDDAIKTEEVLLTLALSPIVTELKASAKDENSDLFKARLALADTVNKVAVPHEARINEISEKVMGSLQAVFPDLGVKLQVEMPPPDLKIETLLKQGSGIRIEEASGKSQLTQQGTGARRALFWSMLQVHNEMERDKERRTAVEKALISEEKKKTRDEAKIEQLAATLAALDGTGDFPADAEDPALPGYILLMDEPENALHPMAARLAQTHLYALANHPDWQVLITTHSPYFINPLEDHTTIARLERSVDGKSISPLIYVADQVSFSPDEKENLKALQLTDVSLAEVFFGSYPILVEGDTEQAAFLGSVQNEDSNLKRSASIIRARGKAILIPLMKILHHFKTDFGIVHDVDWPFSKSGESHNPMWTINNSIREAVIACRQDGINVRHRWSIPDFERFLGGEELGKDKPYEAYKAVTSDKAVGEMVLDRMIELYVEGSPDPDGYDSQKPHLDQLLEQLSEWAAQHGEDGNVRLTGSPQAQSAG
;
A
#
# COMPACT_ATOMS: atom_id res chain seq x y z
N MET A 1 -14.66 -4.80 -6.12
CA MET A 1 -14.58 -4.16 -7.46
C MET A 1 -13.11 -4.04 -7.87
N ARG A 2 -12.75 -4.18 -9.15
CA ARG A 2 -11.36 -4.07 -9.64
C ARG A 2 -11.14 -2.73 -10.34
N VAL A 3 -10.03 -2.06 -10.05
CA VAL A 3 -9.58 -0.89 -10.82
C VAL A 3 -8.25 -1.19 -11.50
N GLY A 4 -8.25 -1.12 -12.83
CA GLY A 4 -7.07 -1.36 -13.64
C GLY A 4 -6.11 -0.16 -13.64
N SER A 5 -4.86 -0.42 -14.00
CA SER A 5 -3.81 0.61 -14.07
C SER A 5 -3.98 1.58 -15.25
N LEU A 6 -4.62 1.14 -16.34
CA LEU A 6 -4.72 1.85 -17.62
C LEU A 6 -6.14 1.85 -18.20
N ASP A 7 -7.17 1.94 -17.36
CA ASP A 7 -8.54 2.02 -17.84
C ASP A 7 -8.78 3.30 -18.67
N ASP A 8 -9.57 3.16 -19.74
CA ASP A 8 -9.90 4.25 -20.67
C ASP A 8 -10.67 5.36 -19.94
N ALA A 9 -10.30 6.62 -20.17
CA ALA A 9 -10.93 7.79 -19.58
C ALA A 9 -12.43 7.85 -19.86
N ILE A 10 -12.85 7.44 -21.06
CA ILE A 10 -14.26 7.40 -21.46
C ILE A 10 -15.02 6.36 -20.64
N LYS A 11 -14.44 5.16 -20.49
CA LYS A 11 -15.03 4.10 -19.66
C LYS A 11 -15.12 4.52 -18.20
N THR A 12 -14.10 5.21 -17.71
CA THR A 12 -14.04 5.71 -16.34
C THR A 12 -15.16 6.72 -16.09
N GLU A 13 -15.35 7.68 -17.01
CA GLU A 13 -16.44 8.64 -16.93
C GLU A 13 -17.82 7.97 -16.99
N GLU A 14 -18.00 6.98 -17.88
CA GLU A 14 -19.25 6.24 -18.00
C GLU A 14 -19.62 5.51 -16.70
N VAL A 15 -18.64 4.85 -16.06
CA VAL A 15 -18.85 4.18 -14.78
C VAL A 15 -19.20 5.20 -13.70
N LEU A 16 -18.46 6.31 -13.59
CA LEU A 16 -18.73 7.35 -12.60
C LEU A 16 -20.10 7.99 -12.76
N LEU A 17 -20.50 8.27 -13.99
CA LEU A 17 -21.85 8.77 -14.29
C LEU A 17 -22.92 7.73 -13.93
N THR A 18 -22.65 6.45 -14.16
CA THR A 18 -23.57 5.37 -13.74
C THR A 18 -23.76 5.36 -12.23
N LEU A 19 -22.67 5.46 -11.47
CA LEU A 19 -22.70 5.51 -10.00
C LEU A 19 -23.47 6.74 -9.49
N ALA A 20 -23.16 7.92 -10.05
CA ALA A 20 -23.78 9.18 -9.63
C ALA A 20 -25.26 9.29 -10.01
N LEU A 21 -25.65 8.78 -11.18
CA LEU A 21 -27.02 8.90 -11.69
C LEU A 21 -27.95 7.77 -11.23
N SER A 22 -27.42 6.66 -10.69
CA SER A 22 -28.20 5.48 -10.27
C SER A 22 -29.45 5.82 -9.42
N PRO A 23 -29.37 6.69 -8.39
CA PRO A 23 -30.54 7.04 -7.58
C PRO A 23 -31.65 7.71 -8.42
N ILE A 24 -31.27 8.70 -9.23
CA ILE A 24 -32.19 9.46 -10.09
C ILE A 24 -32.80 8.57 -11.17
N VAL A 25 -31.99 7.69 -11.78
CA VAL A 25 -32.44 6.71 -12.78
C VAL A 25 -33.50 5.78 -12.19
N THR A 26 -33.31 5.34 -10.93
CA THR A 26 -34.25 4.48 -10.23
C THR A 26 -35.59 5.18 -10.00
N GLU A 27 -35.56 6.42 -9.52
CA GLU A 27 -36.75 7.24 -9.27
C GLU A 27 -37.52 7.54 -10.56
N LEU A 28 -36.82 7.95 -11.62
CA LEU A 28 -37.45 8.24 -12.92
C LEU A 28 -38.01 6.98 -13.58
N LYS A 29 -37.36 5.82 -13.43
CA LYS A 29 -37.91 4.53 -13.91
C LYS A 29 -39.18 4.14 -13.16
N ALA A 30 -39.27 4.43 -11.86
CA ALA A 30 -40.49 4.21 -11.09
C ALA A 30 -41.60 5.17 -11.53
N SER A 31 -41.28 6.46 -11.66
CA SER A 31 -42.20 7.49 -12.16
C SER A 31 -42.73 7.14 -13.56
N ALA A 32 -41.88 6.65 -14.47
CA ALA A 32 -42.28 6.26 -15.82
C ALA A 32 -43.26 5.07 -15.89
N LYS A 33 -43.45 4.33 -14.78
CA LYS A 33 -44.43 3.23 -14.67
C LYS A 33 -45.71 3.63 -13.95
N ASP A 34 -45.69 4.73 -13.19
CA ASP A 34 -46.86 5.24 -12.49
C ASP A 34 -47.77 5.99 -13.47
N GLU A 35 -48.98 5.48 -13.68
CA GLU A 35 -49.97 6.06 -14.60
C GLU A 35 -50.34 7.51 -14.26
N ASN A 36 -50.18 7.91 -12.99
CA ASN A 36 -50.50 9.25 -12.55
C ASN A 36 -49.36 10.25 -12.74
N SER A 37 -48.15 9.78 -13.06
CA SER A 37 -46.99 10.65 -13.18
C SER A 37 -47.04 11.50 -14.46
N ASP A 38 -46.44 12.69 -14.38
CA ASP A 38 -46.31 13.57 -15.55
C ASP A 38 -45.45 12.93 -16.65
N LEU A 39 -44.46 12.10 -16.26
CA LEU A 39 -43.59 11.40 -17.20
C LEU A 39 -44.34 10.32 -18.00
N PHE A 40 -45.23 9.57 -17.33
CA PHE A 40 -46.09 8.59 -18.00
C PHE A 40 -47.08 9.28 -18.95
N LYS A 41 -47.73 10.36 -18.49
CA LYS A 41 -48.63 11.18 -19.31
C LYS A 41 -47.92 11.77 -20.53
N ALA A 42 -46.67 12.22 -20.38
CA ALA A 42 -45.87 12.74 -21.49
C ALA A 42 -45.54 11.66 -22.54
N ARG A 43 -45.24 10.41 -22.12
CA ARG A 43 -45.05 9.28 -23.05
C ARG A 43 -46.30 8.99 -23.85
N LEU A 44 -47.47 9.01 -23.20
CA LEU A 44 -48.76 8.85 -23.87
C LEU A 44 -49.01 9.98 -24.87
N ALA A 45 -48.81 11.23 -24.46
CA ALA A 45 -49.00 12.39 -25.33
C ALA A 45 -48.08 12.38 -26.56
N LEU A 46 -46.86 11.85 -26.41
CA LEU A 46 -45.90 11.69 -27.51
C LEU A 46 -46.39 10.62 -28.50
N ALA A 47 -46.84 9.46 -28.02
CA ALA A 47 -47.45 8.41 -28.85
C ALA A 47 -48.66 8.95 -29.61
N ASP A 48 -49.54 9.67 -28.93
CA ASP A 48 -50.72 10.28 -29.55
C ASP A 48 -50.35 11.28 -30.64
N THR A 49 -49.32 12.09 -30.41
CA THR A 49 -48.87 13.08 -31.40
C THR A 49 -48.29 12.39 -32.64
N VAL A 50 -47.47 11.36 -32.47
CA VAL A 50 -46.91 10.60 -33.61
C VAL A 50 -48.01 9.85 -34.37
N ASN A 51 -48.94 9.23 -33.66
CA ASN A 51 -50.08 8.54 -34.30
C ASN A 51 -50.97 9.52 -35.08
N LYS A 52 -51.21 10.74 -34.56
CA LYS A 52 -51.91 11.80 -35.31
C LYS A 52 -51.18 12.21 -36.59
N VAL A 53 -49.85 12.24 -36.59
CA VAL A 53 -49.05 12.52 -37.79
C VAL A 53 -49.11 11.35 -38.79
N ALA A 54 -49.33 10.11 -38.33
CA ALA A 54 -49.46 8.95 -39.20
C ALA A 54 -50.81 8.92 -39.96
N VAL A 55 -51.89 9.48 -39.39
CA VAL A 55 -53.25 9.43 -39.97
C VAL A 55 -53.32 9.93 -41.43
N PRO A 56 -52.78 11.11 -41.80
CA PRO A 56 -52.82 11.58 -43.18
C PRO A 56 -52.08 10.68 -44.18
N HIS A 57 -51.19 9.80 -43.71
CA HIS A 57 -50.41 8.88 -44.54
C HIS A 57 -51.08 7.51 -44.73
N GLU A 58 -52.22 7.26 -44.06
CA GLU A 58 -52.92 5.97 -44.11
C GLU A 58 -53.31 5.55 -45.53
N ALA A 59 -53.75 6.50 -46.36
CA ALA A 59 -54.07 6.24 -47.78
C ALA A 59 -52.86 5.73 -48.56
N ARG A 60 -51.67 6.33 -48.35
CA ARG A 60 -50.42 5.89 -48.98
C ARG A 60 -49.99 4.52 -48.45
N ILE A 61 -50.16 4.26 -47.16
CA ILE A 61 -49.83 2.97 -46.54
C ILE A 61 -50.73 1.85 -47.07
N ASN A 62 -52.01 2.14 -47.31
CA ASN A 62 -52.95 1.21 -47.91
C ASN A 62 -52.60 0.90 -49.37
N GLU A 63 -52.25 1.91 -50.17
CA GLU A 63 -51.79 1.70 -51.55
C GLU A 63 -50.53 0.81 -51.60
N ILE A 64 -49.59 1.01 -50.67
CA ILE A 64 -48.41 0.15 -50.55
C ILE A 64 -48.82 -1.27 -50.15
N SER A 65 -49.74 -1.42 -49.20
CA SER A 65 -50.26 -2.73 -48.78
C SER A 65 -50.89 -3.49 -49.94
N GLU A 66 -51.67 -2.81 -50.78
CA GLU A 66 -52.31 -3.43 -51.96
C GLU A 66 -51.28 -3.90 -52.99
N LYS A 67 -50.25 -3.09 -53.28
CA LYS A 67 -49.17 -3.47 -54.20
C LYS A 67 -48.35 -4.67 -53.69
N VAL A 68 -48.07 -4.70 -52.39
CA VAL A 68 -47.38 -5.82 -51.74
C VAL A 68 -48.26 -7.06 -51.74
N MET A 69 -49.55 -6.91 -51.43
CA MET A 69 -50.53 -8.00 -51.43
C MET A 69 -50.65 -8.63 -52.82
N GLY A 70 -50.80 -7.84 -53.88
CA GLY A 70 -50.89 -8.37 -55.25
C GLY A 70 -49.64 -9.15 -55.67
N SER A 71 -48.46 -8.70 -55.25
CA SER A 71 -47.19 -9.40 -55.50
C SER A 71 -47.10 -10.72 -54.71
N LEU A 72 -47.58 -10.76 -53.47
CA LEU A 72 -47.57 -11.97 -52.64
C LEU A 72 -48.59 -13.00 -53.14
N GLN A 73 -49.79 -12.56 -53.51
CA GLN A 73 -50.88 -13.41 -53.99
C GLN A 73 -50.58 -14.08 -55.33
N ALA A 74 -49.66 -13.51 -56.12
CA ALA A 74 -49.15 -14.15 -57.34
C ALA A 74 -48.39 -15.46 -57.06
N VAL A 75 -47.85 -15.65 -55.84
CA VAL A 75 -47.11 -16.84 -55.41
C VAL A 75 -47.92 -17.67 -54.40
N PHE A 76 -48.65 -17.01 -53.50
CA PHE A 76 -49.45 -17.64 -52.44
C PHE A 76 -50.88 -17.07 -52.43
N PRO A 77 -51.83 -17.68 -53.15
CA PRO A 77 -53.17 -17.12 -53.39
C PRO A 77 -53.98 -16.84 -52.12
N ASP A 78 -53.76 -17.61 -51.05
CA ASP A 78 -54.55 -17.56 -49.82
C ASP A 78 -53.97 -16.63 -48.74
N LEU A 79 -52.85 -15.94 -49.01
CA LEU A 79 -52.22 -15.03 -48.05
C LEU A 79 -52.62 -13.57 -48.30
N GLY A 80 -52.95 -12.86 -47.22
CA GLY A 80 -53.18 -11.42 -47.20
C GLY A 80 -52.07 -10.67 -46.46
N VAL A 81 -51.81 -9.42 -46.85
CA VAL A 81 -50.87 -8.53 -46.17
C VAL A 81 -51.56 -7.21 -45.87
N LYS A 82 -51.42 -6.75 -44.62
CA LYS A 82 -51.85 -5.43 -44.18
C LYS A 82 -50.71 -4.75 -43.45
N LEU A 83 -50.33 -3.56 -43.88
CA LEU A 83 -49.36 -2.74 -43.15
C LEU A 83 -50.12 -1.89 -42.12
N GLN A 84 -49.75 -2.03 -40.85
CA GLN A 84 -50.23 -1.20 -39.76
C GLN A 84 -49.07 -0.33 -39.27
N VAL A 85 -49.30 0.98 -39.15
CA VAL A 85 -48.32 1.93 -38.63
C VAL A 85 -48.90 2.56 -37.38
N GLU A 86 -48.32 2.24 -36.25
CA GLU A 86 -48.74 2.74 -34.94
C GLU A 86 -47.50 2.83 -34.04
N MET A 87 -47.40 3.90 -33.27
CA MET A 87 -46.38 4.06 -32.24
C MET A 87 -47.00 3.80 -30.87
N PRO A 88 -46.63 2.70 -30.18
CA PRO A 88 -46.99 2.54 -28.77
C PRO A 88 -46.22 3.53 -27.88
N PRO A 89 -46.65 3.77 -26.63
CA PRO A 89 -45.94 4.64 -25.68
C PRO A 89 -44.47 4.22 -25.54
N PRO A 90 -43.51 5.06 -26.00
CA PRO A 90 -42.14 4.62 -26.22
C PRO A 90 -41.45 4.36 -24.89
N ASP A 91 -40.69 3.27 -24.80
CA ASP A 91 -39.88 3.03 -23.61
C ASP A 91 -38.66 3.94 -23.59
N LEU A 92 -38.56 4.75 -22.53
CA LEU A 92 -37.50 5.73 -22.39
C LEU A 92 -36.26 5.04 -21.80
N LYS A 93 -35.18 5.01 -22.58
CA LYS A 93 -33.85 4.64 -22.09
C LYS A 93 -33.28 5.77 -21.21
N ILE A 94 -33.92 5.99 -20.04
CA ILE A 94 -33.66 7.12 -19.12
C ILE A 94 -32.17 7.24 -18.80
N GLU A 95 -31.50 6.13 -18.53
CA GLU A 95 -30.07 6.11 -18.22
C GLU A 95 -29.23 6.65 -19.38
N THR A 96 -29.50 6.20 -20.61
CA THR A 96 -28.80 6.68 -21.81
C THR A 96 -29.06 8.17 -22.05
N LEU A 97 -30.30 8.62 -21.88
CA LEU A 97 -30.69 10.02 -22.06
C LEU A 97 -30.00 10.94 -21.05
N LEU A 98 -29.94 10.53 -19.78
CA LEU A 98 -29.23 11.29 -18.75
C LEU A 98 -27.73 11.30 -18.98
N LYS A 99 -27.12 10.17 -19.33
CA LYS A 99 -25.68 10.09 -19.67
C LYS A 99 -25.31 11.00 -20.85
N GLN A 100 -26.17 11.13 -21.87
CA GLN A 100 -25.92 12.02 -23.00
C GLN A 100 -25.89 13.51 -22.64
N GLY A 101 -26.69 13.91 -21.65
CA GLY A 101 -26.74 15.30 -21.17
C GLY A 101 -25.82 15.60 -19.98
N SER A 102 -25.24 14.57 -19.36
CA SER A 102 -24.44 14.68 -18.15
C SER A 102 -22.96 14.51 -18.46
N GLY A 103 -22.11 15.15 -17.65
CA GLY A 103 -20.66 15.00 -17.75
C GLY A 103 -20.00 15.49 -16.48
N ILE A 104 -18.81 14.96 -16.19
CA ILE A 104 -18.08 15.33 -14.98
C ILE A 104 -17.13 16.48 -15.32
N ARG A 105 -17.27 17.60 -14.59
CA ARG A 105 -16.40 18.77 -14.74
C ARG A 105 -15.54 18.94 -13.51
N ILE A 106 -14.24 19.13 -13.71
CA ILE A 106 -13.28 19.45 -12.66
C ILE A 106 -13.05 20.96 -12.69
N GLU A 107 -13.07 21.59 -11.51
CA GLU A 107 -12.84 23.02 -11.35
C GLU A 107 -11.41 23.27 -10.87
N GLU A 108 -10.66 24.04 -11.64
CA GLU A 108 -9.29 24.44 -11.37
C GLU A 108 -9.22 25.97 -11.35
N ALA A 109 -8.12 26.53 -10.81
CA ALA A 109 -7.89 27.97 -10.83
C ALA A 109 -7.83 28.54 -12.28
N SER A 110 -7.46 27.70 -13.25
CA SER A 110 -7.40 28.01 -14.68
C SER A 110 -8.77 27.96 -15.38
N GLY A 111 -9.80 27.40 -14.73
CA GLY A 111 -11.14 27.22 -15.28
C GLY A 111 -11.69 25.80 -15.11
N LYS A 112 -12.75 25.48 -15.84
CA LYS A 112 -13.40 24.16 -15.80
C LYS A 112 -12.90 23.27 -16.93
N SER A 113 -12.58 22.03 -16.61
CA SER A 113 -12.13 21.01 -17.57
C SER A 113 -12.98 19.75 -17.47
N GLN A 114 -12.98 18.95 -18.53
CA GLN A 114 -13.65 17.64 -18.56
C GLN A 114 -12.74 16.56 -17.97
N LEU A 115 -13.33 15.45 -17.50
CA LEU A 115 -12.57 14.31 -16.98
C LEU A 115 -11.58 13.75 -18.02
N THR A 116 -11.93 13.75 -19.30
CA THR A 116 -11.05 13.28 -20.39
C THR A 116 -9.80 14.15 -20.57
N GLN A 117 -9.85 15.42 -20.16
CA GLN A 117 -8.74 16.37 -20.23
C GLN A 117 -7.78 16.25 -19.04
N GLN A 118 -8.14 15.44 -18.04
CA GLN A 118 -7.38 15.25 -16.82
C GLN A 118 -6.30 14.18 -16.98
N GLY A 119 -5.20 14.36 -16.24
CA GLY A 119 -4.15 13.35 -16.15
C GLY A 119 -4.69 12.05 -15.55
N THR A 120 -4.09 10.92 -15.91
CA THR A 120 -4.48 9.59 -15.41
C THR A 120 -4.54 9.53 -13.88
N GLY A 121 -3.59 10.17 -13.18
CA GLY A 121 -3.60 10.25 -11.72
C GLY A 121 -4.87 10.88 -11.13
N ALA A 122 -5.27 12.05 -11.63
CA ALA A 122 -6.48 12.75 -11.16
C ALA A 122 -7.76 11.97 -11.48
N ARG A 123 -7.83 11.36 -12.66
CA ARG A 123 -8.95 10.50 -13.07
C ARG A 123 -9.12 9.31 -12.12
N ARG A 124 -8.01 8.66 -11.76
CA ARG A 124 -8.00 7.51 -10.84
C ARG A 124 -8.38 7.91 -9.41
N ALA A 125 -7.81 9.00 -8.91
CA ALA A 125 -8.15 9.53 -7.58
C ALA A 125 -9.66 9.83 -7.48
N LEU A 126 -10.22 10.54 -8.48
CA LEU A 126 -11.65 10.84 -8.52
C LEU A 126 -12.50 9.57 -8.57
N PHE A 127 -12.08 8.59 -9.37
CA PHE A 127 -12.80 7.33 -9.51
C PHE A 127 -12.99 6.63 -8.16
N TRP A 128 -11.91 6.48 -7.38
CA TRP A 128 -12.00 5.82 -6.07
C TRP A 128 -12.75 6.66 -5.04
N SER A 129 -12.58 7.99 -5.03
CA SER A 129 -13.36 8.86 -4.13
C SER A 129 -14.86 8.74 -4.39
N MET A 130 -15.30 8.73 -5.65
CA MET A 130 -16.72 8.55 -5.97
C MET A 130 -17.20 7.13 -5.65
N LEU A 131 -16.36 6.12 -5.87
CA LEU A 131 -16.69 4.74 -5.50
C LEU A 131 -16.87 4.58 -3.99
N GLN A 132 -15.98 5.21 -3.20
CA GLN A 132 -16.07 5.21 -1.75
C GLN A 132 -17.40 5.81 -1.29
N VAL A 133 -17.71 7.04 -1.73
CA VAL A 133 -18.97 7.71 -1.39
C VAL A 133 -20.18 6.90 -1.85
N HIS A 134 -20.13 6.30 -3.05
CA HIS A 134 -21.23 5.49 -3.55
C HIS A 134 -21.50 4.27 -2.67
N ASN A 135 -20.45 3.56 -2.25
CA ASN A 135 -20.58 2.39 -1.38
C ASN A 135 -21.07 2.77 0.01
N GLU A 136 -20.62 3.91 0.56
CA GLU A 136 -21.15 4.47 1.81
C GLU A 136 -22.66 4.73 1.69
N MET A 137 -23.09 5.38 0.61
CA MET A 137 -24.52 5.68 0.36
C MET A 137 -25.39 4.43 0.16
N GLU A 138 -24.94 3.44 -0.62
CA GLU A 138 -25.67 2.17 -0.80
C GLU A 138 -25.80 1.42 0.53
N ARG A 139 -24.74 1.41 1.35
CA ARG A 139 -24.76 0.78 2.66
C ARG A 139 -25.73 1.46 3.62
N ASP A 140 -25.74 2.79 3.68
CA ASP A 140 -26.67 3.52 4.55
C ASP A 140 -28.13 3.22 4.18
N LYS A 141 -28.39 3.06 2.88
CA LYS A 141 -29.69 2.64 2.36
C LYS A 141 -30.03 1.19 2.72
N GLU A 142 -29.09 0.25 2.60
CA GLU A 142 -29.29 -1.14 3.00
C GLU A 142 -29.54 -1.27 4.51
N ARG A 143 -28.73 -0.57 5.32
CA ARG A 143 -28.89 -0.48 6.78
C ARG A 143 -30.26 0.08 7.15
N ARG A 144 -30.66 1.23 6.58
CA ARG A 144 -32.01 1.78 6.77
C ARG A 144 -33.08 0.73 6.44
N THR A 145 -32.98 0.10 5.27
CA THR A 145 -33.97 -0.89 4.81
C THR A 145 -34.04 -2.10 5.76
N ALA A 146 -32.90 -2.55 6.29
CA ALA A 146 -32.83 -3.65 7.25
C ALA A 146 -33.47 -3.28 8.59
N VAL A 147 -33.17 -2.08 9.12
CA VAL A 147 -33.77 -1.56 10.36
C VAL A 147 -35.28 -1.34 10.18
N GLU A 148 -35.72 -0.76 9.06
CA GLU A 148 -37.14 -0.60 8.72
C GLU A 148 -37.87 -1.94 8.67
N LYS A 149 -37.31 -2.94 7.98
CA LYS A 149 -37.90 -4.29 7.92
C LYS A 149 -37.96 -4.94 9.30
N ALA A 150 -36.91 -4.79 10.11
CA ALA A 150 -36.88 -5.31 11.47
C ALA A 150 -37.94 -4.64 12.36
N LEU A 151 -38.09 -3.31 12.26
CA LEU A 151 -39.09 -2.54 12.98
C LEU A 151 -40.51 -2.98 12.60
N ILE A 152 -40.83 -3.01 11.30
CA ILE A 152 -42.13 -3.46 10.77
C ILE A 152 -42.43 -4.90 11.20
N SER A 153 -41.41 -5.77 11.20
CA SER A 153 -41.54 -7.16 11.64
C SER A 153 -41.86 -7.26 13.13
N GLU A 154 -41.17 -6.50 13.99
CA GLU A 154 -41.42 -6.49 15.44
C GLU A 154 -42.80 -5.89 15.79
N GLU A 155 -43.22 -4.81 15.12
CA GLU A 155 -44.55 -4.20 15.30
C GLU A 155 -45.71 -5.14 14.93
N LYS A 156 -45.48 -6.05 13.96
CA LYS A 156 -46.44 -7.03 13.49
C LYS A 156 -46.49 -8.32 14.33
N LYS A 157 -45.56 -8.53 15.27
CA LYS A 157 -45.61 -9.72 16.15
C LYS A 157 -46.78 -9.64 17.14
N LYS A 158 -47.37 -10.81 17.46
CA LYS A 158 -48.43 -10.94 18.48
C LYS A 158 -47.96 -10.54 19.88
N THR A 159 -46.69 -10.81 20.19
CA THR A 159 -46.03 -10.38 21.42
C THR A 159 -44.98 -9.36 21.01
N ARG A 160 -45.24 -8.09 21.27
CA ARG A 160 -44.37 -6.97 20.90
C ARG A 160 -43.34 -6.74 21.99
N ASP A 161 -42.11 -6.49 21.59
CA ASP A 161 -41.04 -6.04 22.49
C ASP A 161 -40.90 -4.53 22.33
N GLU A 162 -41.51 -3.77 23.24
CA GLU A 162 -41.54 -2.30 23.17
C GLU A 162 -40.14 -1.69 23.30
N ALA A 163 -39.25 -2.30 24.10
CA ALA A 163 -37.87 -1.83 24.26
C ALA A 163 -37.07 -1.98 22.96
N LYS A 164 -37.26 -3.09 22.26
CA LYS A 164 -36.62 -3.33 20.96
C LYS A 164 -37.18 -2.42 19.86
N ILE A 165 -38.48 -2.14 19.87
CA ILE A 165 -39.11 -1.18 18.94
C ILE A 165 -38.57 0.23 19.17
N GLU A 166 -38.47 0.67 20.42
CA GLU A 166 -37.89 1.97 20.79
C GLU A 166 -36.42 2.07 20.36
N GLN A 167 -35.63 1.00 20.57
CA GLN A 167 -34.25 0.94 20.12
C GLN A 167 -34.11 1.03 18.60
N LEU A 168 -34.90 0.23 17.85
CA LEU A 168 -34.88 0.26 16.38
C LEU A 168 -35.35 1.62 15.82
N ALA A 169 -36.36 2.24 16.42
CA ALA A 169 -36.82 3.58 16.05
C ALA A 169 -35.76 4.65 16.35
N ALA A 170 -35.05 4.54 17.48
CA ALA A 170 -33.93 5.42 17.82
C ALA A 170 -32.76 5.25 16.85
N THR A 171 -32.43 4.02 16.44
CA THR A 171 -31.42 3.75 15.40
C THR A 171 -31.82 4.36 14.06
N LEU A 172 -33.10 4.28 13.69
CA LEU A 172 -33.62 4.86 12.45
C LEU A 172 -33.56 6.40 12.47
N ALA A 173 -33.92 7.01 13.60
CA ALA A 173 -33.78 8.45 13.80
C ALA A 173 -32.31 8.92 13.84
N ALA A 174 -31.39 8.08 14.35
CA ALA A 174 -29.96 8.37 14.31
C ALA A 174 -29.40 8.29 12.88
N LEU A 175 -29.89 7.37 12.04
CA LEU A 175 -29.56 7.28 10.61
C LEU A 175 -30.06 8.49 9.80
N ASP A 176 -31.01 9.27 10.33
CA ASP A 176 -31.48 10.53 9.74
C ASP A 176 -30.59 11.73 10.10
N GLY A 177 -29.71 11.60 11.10
CA GLY A 177 -28.74 12.62 11.52
C GLY A 177 -27.36 12.40 10.89
N THR A 178 -26.59 13.48 10.67
CA THR A 178 -25.22 13.46 10.12
C THR A 178 -24.17 12.97 11.13
N GLY A 179 -24.49 11.99 11.97
CA GLY A 179 -23.65 11.53 13.07
C GLY A 179 -22.85 10.28 12.70
N ASP A 180 -21.53 10.39 12.84
CA ASP A 180 -20.61 9.25 12.85
C ASP A 180 -21.05 8.23 13.93
N PHE A 181 -21.11 6.95 13.58
CA PHE A 181 -21.50 5.89 14.50
C PHE A 181 -20.27 5.26 15.18
N PRO A 182 -20.41 4.77 16.43
CA PRO A 182 -19.40 3.91 17.04
C PRO A 182 -19.33 2.60 16.26
N ALA A 183 -18.12 2.13 15.97
CA ALA A 183 -17.90 0.81 15.39
C ALA A 183 -18.44 -0.27 16.33
N ASP A 184 -19.37 -1.10 15.85
CA ASP A 184 -19.73 -2.34 16.53
C ASP A 184 -18.52 -3.28 16.46
N ALA A 185 -17.79 -3.39 17.57
CA ALA A 185 -16.58 -4.20 17.69
C ALA A 185 -16.83 -5.73 17.60
N GLU A 186 -18.10 -6.16 17.49
CA GLU A 186 -18.50 -7.57 17.45
C GLU A 186 -19.41 -7.93 16.27
N ASP A 187 -19.50 -7.10 15.21
CA ASP A 187 -20.19 -7.54 13.98
C ASP A 187 -19.29 -8.55 13.22
N PRO A 188 -19.67 -9.84 13.12
CA PRO A 188 -18.89 -10.85 12.40
C PRO A 188 -19.06 -10.74 10.88
N ALA A 189 -19.79 -9.74 10.39
CA ALA A 189 -19.92 -9.48 8.97
C ALA A 189 -18.53 -9.20 8.37
N LEU A 190 -18.10 -10.12 7.49
CA LEU A 190 -16.96 -9.91 6.60
C LEU A 190 -17.08 -8.52 5.95
N PRO A 191 -15.96 -7.80 5.74
CA PRO A 191 -15.99 -6.49 5.11
C PRO A 191 -16.88 -6.52 3.86
N GLY A 192 -17.92 -5.68 3.83
CA GLY A 192 -18.93 -5.68 2.78
C GLY A 192 -18.34 -5.41 1.39
N TYR A 193 -17.15 -4.80 1.33
CA TYR A 193 -16.48 -4.41 0.08
C TYR A 193 -15.00 -4.79 0.05
N ILE A 194 -14.62 -5.50 -1.01
CA ILE A 194 -13.21 -5.74 -1.36
C ILE A 194 -12.82 -4.79 -2.50
N LEU A 195 -11.84 -3.92 -2.24
CA LEU A 195 -11.19 -3.06 -3.22
C LEU A 195 -9.94 -3.75 -3.76
N LEU A 196 -9.94 -4.05 -5.06
CA LEU A 196 -8.79 -4.62 -5.77
C LEU A 196 -8.18 -3.56 -6.68
N MET A 197 -6.89 -3.27 -6.50
CA MET A 197 -6.26 -2.12 -7.14
C MET A 197 -4.91 -2.48 -7.74
N ASP A 198 -4.77 -2.20 -9.03
CA ASP A 198 -3.56 -2.52 -9.78
C ASP A 198 -2.65 -1.30 -9.92
N GLU A 199 -1.45 -1.35 -9.35
CA GLU A 199 -0.38 -0.34 -9.43
C GLU A 199 -0.92 1.09 -9.18
N PRO A 200 -1.37 1.41 -7.94
CA PRO A 200 -1.93 2.72 -7.58
C PRO A 200 -1.00 3.89 -7.91
N GLU A 201 0.31 3.68 -7.92
CA GLU A 201 1.34 4.65 -8.27
C GLU A 201 1.32 5.10 -9.73
N ASN A 202 0.73 4.32 -10.65
CA ASN A 202 0.83 4.61 -12.07
C ASN A 202 0.27 5.99 -12.42
N ALA A 203 1.12 6.78 -13.07
CA ALA A 203 0.87 8.17 -13.46
C ALA A 203 0.59 9.13 -12.28
N LEU A 204 1.01 8.78 -11.06
CA LEU A 204 1.05 9.70 -9.92
C LEU A 204 2.45 10.28 -9.74
N HIS A 205 2.50 11.58 -9.43
CA HIS A 205 3.71 12.20 -8.90
C HIS A 205 4.06 11.59 -7.52
N PRO A 206 5.33 11.47 -7.10
CA PRO A 206 5.71 10.85 -5.82
C PRO A 206 4.95 11.41 -4.60
N MET A 207 4.69 12.72 -4.55
CA MET A 207 3.89 13.31 -3.48
C MET A 207 2.42 12.85 -3.49
N ALA A 208 1.83 12.69 -4.68
CA ALA A 208 0.48 12.16 -4.82
C ALA A 208 0.42 10.66 -4.49
N ALA A 209 1.46 9.90 -4.82
CA ALA A 209 1.56 8.49 -4.43
C ALA A 209 1.59 8.32 -2.90
N ARG A 210 2.36 9.15 -2.18
CA ARG A 210 2.36 9.16 -0.70
C ARG A 210 1.01 9.50 -0.10
N LEU A 211 0.32 10.51 -0.64
CA LEU A 211 -1.03 10.85 -0.17
C LEU A 211 -2.04 9.73 -0.46
N ALA A 212 -1.95 9.11 -1.64
CA ALA A 212 -2.78 7.97 -2.00
C ALA A 212 -2.54 6.77 -1.07
N GLN A 213 -1.28 6.49 -0.70
CA GLN A 213 -0.96 5.48 0.30
C GLN A 213 -1.69 5.78 1.61
N THR A 214 -1.51 6.96 2.20
CA THR A 214 -2.16 7.33 3.47
C THR A 214 -3.67 7.16 3.40
N HIS A 215 -4.30 7.56 2.30
CA HIS A 215 -5.74 7.40 2.10
C HIS A 215 -6.17 5.92 2.04
N LEU A 216 -5.41 5.07 1.34
CA LEU A 216 -5.72 3.64 1.22
C LEU A 216 -5.56 2.88 2.54
N TYR A 217 -4.54 3.20 3.33
CA TYR A 217 -4.38 2.64 4.67
C TYR A 217 -5.49 3.11 5.61
N ALA A 218 -5.86 4.40 5.57
CA ALA A 218 -7.00 4.92 6.32
C ALA A 218 -8.32 4.24 5.92
N LEU A 219 -8.51 3.97 4.62
CA LEU A 219 -9.67 3.24 4.12
C LEU A 219 -9.68 1.79 4.62
N ALA A 220 -8.53 1.11 4.63
CA ALA A 220 -8.41 -0.26 5.12
C ALA A 220 -8.68 -0.42 6.64
N ASN A 221 -8.53 0.66 7.42
CA ASN A 221 -8.89 0.67 8.84
C ASN A 221 -10.41 0.70 9.06
N HIS A 222 -11.19 1.00 8.03
CA HIS A 222 -12.64 0.96 8.13
C HIS A 222 -13.12 -0.51 8.07
N PRO A 223 -13.98 -0.97 9.00
CA PRO A 223 -14.32 -2.39 9.15
C PRO A 223 -14.97 -3.03 7.91
N ASP A 224 -15.53 -2.20 7.03
CA ASP A 224 -16.21 -2.65 5.81
C ASP A 224 -15.32 -2.81 4.59
N TRP A 225 -14.08 -2.34 4.67
CA TRP A 225 -13.19 -2.30 3.52
C TRP A 225 -12.02 -3.26 3.70
N GLN A 226 -11.93 -4.21 2.78
CA GLN A 226 -10.69 -4.94 2.56
C GLN A 226 -10.00 -4.37 1.32
N VAL A 227 -8.78 -3.86 1.50
CA VAL A 227 -7.99 -3.27 0.40
C VAL A 227 -6.88 -4.23 0.01
N LEU A 228 -6.87 -4.68 -1.25
CA LEU A 228 -5.78 -5.45 -1.86
C LEU A 228 -5.17 -4.63 -2.98
N ILE A 229 -3.88 -4.36 -2.86
CA ILE A 229 -3.09 -3.61 -3.85
C ILE A 229 -1.98 -4.50 -4.43
N THR A 230 -1.72 -4.34 -5.72
CA THR A 230 -0.45 -4.75 -6.35
C THR A 230 0.37 -3.49 -6.60
N THR A 231 1.67 -3.51 -6.29
CA THR A 231 2.52 -2.33 -6.44
C THR A 231 3.98 -2.75 -6.68
N HIS A 232 4.68 -1.94 -7.46
CA HIS A 232 6.13 -1.97 -7.61
C HIS A 232 6.78 -0.75 -6.95
N SER A 233 6.00 0.07 -6.23
CA SER A 233 6.44 1.32 -5.64
C SER A 233 6.70 1.19 -4.14
N PRO A 234 7.90 1.56 -3.65
CA PRO A 234 8.19 1.55 -2.23
C PRO A 234 7.31 2.52 -1.43
N TYR A 235 6.71 3.53 -2.09
CA TYR A 235 5.81 4.47 -1.43
C TYR A 235 4.48 3.87 -0.99
N PHE A 236 4.13 2.66 -1.43
CA PHE A 236 2.90 1.99 -1.00
C PHE A 236 3.14 0.93 0.08
N ILE A 237 4.40 0.69 0.47
CA ILE A 237 4.75 -0.31 1.46
C ILE A 237 4.95 0.36 2.82
N ASN A 238 4.10 -0.02 3.78
CA ASN A 238 4.26 0.36 5.17
C ASN A 238 4.14 -0.86 6.11
N PRO A 239 5.26 -1.42 6.60
CA PRO A 239 5.24 -2.58 7.49
C PRO A 239 4.85 -2.26 8.94
N LEU A 240 4.63 -0.98 9.27
CA LEU A 240 4.34 -0.50 10.63
C LEU A 240 2.86 -0.17 10.87
N GLU A 241 2.06 -0.17 9.80
CA GLU A 241 0.61 -0.02 9.90
C GLU A 241 0.00 -1.33 10.35
N ASP A 242 -0.90 -1.24 11.32
CA ASP A 242 -1.57 -2.41 11.88
C ASP A 242 -2.47 -3.06 10.80
N HIS A 243 -2.79 -4.35 10.95
CA HIS A 243 -3.59 -5.12 10.00
C HIS A 243 -3.03 -5.20 8.57
N THR A 244 -1.74 -4.88 8.40
CA THR A 244 -1.07 -4.91 7.11
C THR A 244 -0.46 -6.27 6.83
N THR A 245 -0.77 -6.83 5.65
CA THR A 245 -0.09 -8.01 5.11
C THR A 245 0.63 -7.63 3.81
N ILE A 246 1.94 -7.83 3.78
CA ILE A 246 2.77 -7.63 2.59
C ILE A 246 3.15 -9.01 2.07
N ALA A 247 2.73 -9.32 0.83
CA ALA A 247 3.09 -10.56 0.16
C ALA A 247 4.00 -10.25 -1.04
N ARG A 248 5.25 -10.72 -0.98
CA ARG A 248 6.20 -10.63 -2.09
C ARG A 248 6.17 -11.92 -2.89
N LEU A 249 5.84 -11.80 -4.17
CA LEU A 249 5.78 -12.92 -5.10
C LEU A 249 7.06 -12.96 -5.92
N GLU A 250 7.89 -13.98 -5.68
CA GLU A 250 9.12 -14.20 -6.45
C GLU A 250 9.05 -15.52 -7.20
N ARG A 251 9.64 -15.52 -8.41
CA ARG A 251 9.87 -16.76 -9.14
C ARG A 251 11.05 -17.48 -8.50
N SER A 252 10.92 -18.78 -8.31
CA SER A 252 12.04 -19.64 -7.93
C SER A 252 13.18 -19.56 -8.94
N VAL A 253 14.39 -19.94 -8.50
CA VAL A 253 15.60 -19.96 -9.34
C VAL A 253 15.41 -20.86 -10.57
N ASP A 254 14.63 -21.93 -10.47
CA ASP A 254 14.31 -22.83 -11.59
C ASP A 254 13.15 -22.33 -12.48
N GLY A 255 12.51 -21.22 -12.11
CA GLY A 255 11.40 -20.58 -12.82
C GLY A 255 10.08 -21.36 -12.81
N LYS A 256 9.98 -22.44 -12.03
CA LYS A 256 8.82 -23.36 -12.06
C LYS A 256 7.84 -23.17 -10.91
N SER A 257 8.25 -22.52 -9.82
CA SER A 257 7.39 -22.24 -8.68
C SER A 257 7.39 -20.76 -8.33
N ILE A 258 6.29 -20.34 -7.71
CA ILE A 258 6.16 -19.02 -7.09
C ILE A 258 6.01 -19.30 -5.61
N SER A 259 6.96 -18.84 -4.80
CA SER A 259 6.88 -18.92 -3.35
C SER A 259 6.63 -17.53 -2.80
N PRO A 260 5.49 -17.26 -2.14
CA PRO A 260 5.26 -15.97 -1.50
C PRO A 260 6.12 -15.86 -0.24
N LEU A 261 6.85 -14.77 -0.10
CA LEU A 261 7.35 -14.31 1.19
C LEU A 261 6.29 -13.38 1.80
N ILE A 262 5.88 -13.66 3.03
CA ILE A 262 4.75 -12.97 3.67
C ILE A 262 5.24 -12.29 4.92
N TYR A 263 4.96 -11.00 5.03
CA TYR A 263 5.08 -10.23 6.25
C TYR A 263 3.68 -9.87 6.74
N VAL A 264 3.41 -10.13 8.01
CA VAL A 264 2.15 -9.79 8.68
C VAL A 264 2.48 -8.89 9.87
N ALA A 265 2.09 -7.61 9.81
CA ALA A 265 2.47 -6.61 10.81
C ALA A 265 2.07 -7.02 12.23
N ASP A 266 0.86 -7.55 12.40
CA ASP A 266 0.30 -7.96 13.69
C ASP A 266 1.04 -9.13 14.37
N GLN A 267 1.90 -9.83 13.63
CA GLN A 267 2.72 -10.93 14.18
C GLN A 267 4.10 -10.46 14.66
N VAL A 268 4.44 -9.18 14.48
CA VAL A 268 5.70 -8.58 14.91
C VAL A 268 5.44 -7.58 16.02
N SER A 269 6.04 -7.82 17.19
CA SER A 269 5.93 -6.91 18.33
C SER A 269 7.10 -5.94 18.39
N PHE A 270 6.79 -4.64 18.42
CA PHE A 270 7.74 -3.56 18.67
C PHE A 270 7.42 -2.88 20.00
N SER A 271 8.45 -2.46 20.74
CA SER A 271 8.26 -1.53 21.85
C SER A 271 7.76 -0.17 21.33
N PRO A 272 7.18 0.69 22.18
CA PRO A 272 6.76 2.04 21.78
C PRO A 272 7.91 2.83 21.13
N ASP A 273 9.10 2.78 21.74
CA ASP A 273 10.31 3.46 21.26
C ASP A 273 10.80 2.86 19.93
N GLU A 274 10.73 1.53 19.76
CA GLU A 274 11.06 0.87 18.49
C GLU A 274 10.10 1.31 17.38
N LYS A 275 8.80 1.36 17.65
CA LYS A 275 7.77 1.76 16.65
C LYS A 275 7.94 3.24 16.26
N GLU A 276 8.26 4.12 17.21
CA GLU A 276 8.53 5.54 16.92
C GLU A 276 9.78 5.72 16.05
N ASN A 277 10.88 5.05 16.41
CA ASN A 277 12.14 5.13 15.65
C ASN A 277 11.99 4.55 14.23
N LEU A 278 11.30 3.42 14.08
CA LEU A 278 11.02 2.84 12.75
C LEU A 278 10.14 3.76 11.90
N LYS A 279 9.12 4.40 12.49
CA LYS A 279 8.28 5.39 11.78
C LYS A 279 9.11 6.57 11.29
N ALA A 280 10.00 7.08 12.13
CA ALA A 280 10.93 8.16 11.73
C ALA A 280 11.87 7.70 10.60
N LEU A 281 12.42 6.49 10.69
CA LEU A 281 13.28 5.93 9.64
C LEU A 281 12.53 5.80 8.31
N GLN A 282 11.33 5.24 8.32
CA GLN A 282 10.52 5.04 7.12
C GLN A 282 10.16 6.37 6.41
N LEU A 283 9.86 7.43 7.17
CA LEU A 283 9.55 8.74 6.60
C LEU A 283 10.80 9.41 5.98
N THR A 284 11.98 9.08 6.49
CA THR A 284 13.25 9.70 6.09
C THR A 284 14.04 8.87 5.09
N ASP A 285 13.72 7.59 4.94
CA ASP A 285 14.46 6.65 4.13
C ASP A 285 13.57 5.67 3.36
N VAL A 286 13.70 5.69 2.04
CA VAL A 286 12.97 4.81 1.12
C VAL A 286 13.60 3.40 1.06
N SER A 287 14.89 3.25 1.38
CA SER A 287 15.62 1.97 1.31
C SER A 287 15.01 0.87 2.18
N LEU A 288 14.37 1.24 3.30
CA LEU A 288 13.62 0.28 4.13
C LEU A 288 12.52 -0.41 3.34
N ALA A 289 11.77 0.35 2.54
CA ALA A 289 10.69 -0.19 1.71
C ALA A 289 11.23 -0.98 0.50
N GLU A 290 12.44 -0.67 0.01
CA GLU A 290 13.05 -1.36 -1.14
C GLU A 290 13.35 -2.84 -0.88
N VAL A 291 13.50 -3.26 0.38
CA VAL A 291 13.69 -4.67 0.76
C VAL A 291 12.54 -5.56 0.32
N PHE A 292 11.33 -5.02 0.29
CA PHE A 292 10.14 -5.76 -0.10
C PHE A 292 10.09 -6.04 -1.62
N PHE A 293 11.06 -5.55 -2.40
CA PHE A 293 11.13 -5.71 -3.86
C PHE A 293 12.28 -6.61 -4.35
N GLY A 294 12.86 -7.42 -3.46
CA GLY A 294 13.75 -8.53 -3.84
C GLY A 294 15.25 -8.21 -3.88
N SER A 295 15.66 -7.07 -3.34
CA SER A 295 17.08 -6.79 -3.07
C SER A 295 17.55 -7.52 -1.81
N TYR A 296 18.81 -7.95 -1.79
CA TYR A 296 19.48 -8.49 -0.61
C TYR A 296 19.81 -7.32 0.34
N PRO A 297 19.25 -7.27 1.56
CA PRO A 297 19.49 -6.20 2.50
C PRO A 297 20.89 -6.28 3.10
N ILE A 298 21.60 -5.15 3.14
CA ILE A 298 22.79 -4.96 3.96
C ILE A 298 22.47 -3.85 4.97
N LEU A 299 22.31 -4.24 6.23
CA LEU A 299 22.09 -3.33 7.34
C LEU A 299 23.41 -2.69 7.76
N VAL A 300 23.42 -1.36 7.81
CA VAL A 300 24.56 -0.56 8.26
C VAL A 300 24.13 0.41 9.35
N GLU A 301 25.06 0.81 10.21
CA GLU A 301 24.73 1.72 11.30
C GLU A 301 24.36 3.13 10.82
N GLY A 302 25.15 3.72 9.91
CA GLY A 302 25.01 5.12 9.53
C GLY A 302 25.26 5.45 8.05
N ASP A 303 25.38 6.76 7.80
CA ASP A 303 25.57 7.32 6.45
C ASP A 303 27.01 7.10 5.94
N THR A 304 27.99 6.93 6.84
CA THR A 304 29.40 6.73 6.49
C THR A 304 29.62 5.39 5.79
N GLU A 305 29.10 4.30 6.35
CA GLU A 305 29.17 2.95 5.79
C GLU A 305 28.43 2.89 4.45
N GLN A 306 27.24 3.51 4.40
CA GLN A 306 26.46 3.57 3.17
C GLN A 306 27.24 4.26 2.05
N ALA A 307 27.84 5.42 2.35
CA ALA A 307 28.61 6.17 1.36
C ALA A 307 29.86 5.42 0.90
N ALA A 308 30.56 4.74 1.82
CA ALA A 308 31.72 3.92 1.50
C ALA A 308 31.34 2.73 0.61
N PHE A 309 30.30 1.97 0.95
CA PHE A 309 29.85 0.85 0.13
C PHE A 309 29.40 1.31 -1.26
N LEU A 310 28.62 2.39 -1.37
CA LEU A 310 28.22 2.97 -2.66
C LEU A 310 29.43 3.43 -3.50
N GLY A 311 30.46 3.99 -2.86
CA GLY A 311 31.70 4.37 -3.51
C GLY A 311 32.48 3.16 -4.05
N SER A 312 32.51 2.06 -3.31
CA SER A 312 33.28 0.86 -3.67
C SER A 312 32.74 0.15 -4.91
N VAL A 313 31.41 0.17 -5.11
CA VAL A 313 30.73 -0.45 -6.26
C VAL A 313 30.58 0.47 -7.47
N GLN A 314 31.13 1.70 -7.43
CA GLN A 314 30.93 2.63 -8.53
C GLN A 314 31.67 2.23 -9.81
N ASN A 315 32.89 1.72 -9.66
CA ASN A 315 33.81 1.41 -10.75
C ASN A 315 33.83 -0.08 -11.15
N GLU A 316 33.04 -0.90 -10.44
CA GLU A 316 32.96 -2.35 -10.63
C GLU A 316 31.63 -2.70 -11.31
N ASP A 317 31.69 -3.52 -12.37
CA ASP A 317 30.51 -4.11 -13.03
C ASP A 317 30.01 -5.33 -12.22
N SER A 318 29.91 -5.16 -10.90
CA SER A 318 29.58 -6.27 -9.98
C SER A 318 28.06 -6.50 -9.95
N ASN A 319 27.66 -7.78 -9.97
CA ASN A 319 26.26 -8.17 -9.79
C ASN A 319 25.67 -7.63 -8.47
N LEU A 320 26.52 -7.42 -7.45
CA LEU A 320 26.16 -6.82 -6.16
C LEU A 320 25.43 -5.48 -6.28
N LYS A 321 25.86 -4.62 -7.23
CA LYS A 321 25.23 -3.31 -7.46
C LYS A 321 23.76 -3.42 -7.90
N ARG A 322 23.38 -4.55 -8.50
CA ARG A 322 22.02 -4.82 -8.98
C ARG A 322 21.21 -5.67 -8.02
N SER A 323 21.86 -6.33 -7.06
CA SER A 323 21.23 -7.32 -6.20
C SER A 323 21.21 -6.98 -4.72
N ALA A 324 21.98 -6.01 -4.24
CA ALA A 324 22.00 -5.60 -2.83
C ALA A 324 21.43 -4.19 -2.61
N SER A 325 20.69 -3.98 -1.51
CA SER A 325 20.24 -2.67 -1.04
C SER A 325 20.85 -2.39 0.33
N ILE A 326 21.42 -1.20 0.50
CA ILE A 326 22.08 -0.78 1.73
C ILE A 326 21.10 0.04 2.56
N ILE A 327 20.74 -0.48 3.74
CA ILE A 327 19.79 0.14 4.66
C ILE A 327 20.56 0.68 5.85
N ARG A 328 20.51 1.99 6.02
CA ARG A 328 21.10 2.67 7.17
C ARG A 328 20.09 2.72 8.32
N ALA A 329 20.51 2.25 9.48
CA ALA A 329 19.70 2.28 10.69
C ALA A 329 19.62 3.67 11.32
N ARG A 330 20.58 4.57 11.02
CA ARG A 330 20.77 5.88 11.67
C ARG A 330 21.00 5.74 13.18
N GLY A 331 21.80 4.74 13.54
CA GLY A 331 22.18 4.44 14.91
C GLY A 331 21.97 2.97 15.25
N LYS A 332 22.88 2.46 16.07
CA LYS A 332 23.00 1.04 16.41
C LYS A 332 21.72 0.42 16.97
N ALA A 333 20.99 1.15 17.81
CA ALA A 333 19.76 0.65 18.45
C ALA A 333 18.65 0.30 17.43
N ILE A 334 18.65 0.92 16.25
CA ILE A 334 17.63 0.72 15.21
C ILE A 334 17.92 -0.54 14.37
N LEU A 335 19.14 -1.10 14.43
CA LEU A 335 19.47 -2.35 13.75
C LEU A 335 18.58 -3.52 14.21
N ILE A 336 18.33 -3.62 15.51
CA ILE A 336 17.50 -4.70 16.09
C ILE A 336 16.06 -4.69 15.56
N PRO A 337 15.30 -3.56 15.60
CA PRO A 337 13.96 -3.54 15.04
C PRO A 337 13.93 -3.77 13.53
N LEU A 338 14.97 -3.36 12.77
CA LEU A 338 15.10 -3.73 11.36
C LEU A 338 15.27 -5.24 11.18
N MET A 339 16.13 -5.88 11.99
CA MET A 339 16.30 -7.32 11.98
C MET A 339 15.00 -8.07 12.29
N LYS A 340 14.16 -7.55 13.20
CA LYS A 340 12.83 -8.14 13.48
C LYS A 340 11.94 -8.15 12.24
N ILE A 341 11.94 -7.07 11.44
CA ILE A 341 11.19 -7.00 10.17
C ILE A 341 11.69 -8.07 9.20
N LEU A 342 13.01 -8.16 9.00
CA LEU A 342 13.62 -9.13 8.08
C LEU A 342 13.46 -10.58 8.53
N HIS A 343 13.54 -10.82 9.84
CA HIS A 343 13.32 -12.12 10.46
C HIS A 343 11.90 -12.62 10.22
N HIS A 344 10.91 -11.75 10.41
CA HIS A 344 9.51 -12.10 10.13
C HIS A 344 9.27 -12.36 8.65
N PHE A 345 9.85 -11.52 7.80
CA PHE A 345 9.75 -11.64 6.35
C PHE A 345 10.59 -12.80 5.75
N LYS A 346 11.31 -13.56 6.60
CA LYS A 346 12.17 -14.70 6.21
C LYS A 346 13.17 -14.35 5.10
N THR A 347 13.77 -13.17 5.20
CA THR A 347 14.71 -12.64 4.21
C THR A 347 16.14 -12.76 4.73
N ASP A 348 17.04 -13.32 3.92
CA ASP A 348 18.49 -13.35 4.17
C ASP A 348 19.08 -11.93 4.11
N PHE A 349 20.05 -11.61 4.98
CA PHE A 349 20.65 -10.27 5.02
C PHE A 349 22.06 -10.24 5.59
N GLY A 350 22.80 -9.19 5.22
CA GLY A 350 24.07 -8.82 5.85
C GLY A 350 23.86 -7.74 6.90
N ILE A 351 24.68 -7.73 7.95
CA ILE A 351 24.73 -6.66 8.94
C ILE A 351 26.18 -6.33 9.31
N VAL A 352 26.50 -5.04 9.27
CA VAL A 352 27.74 -4.48 9.81
C VAL A 352 27.43 -3.32 10.74
N HIS A 353 28.12 -3.29 11.87
CA HIS A 353 28.00 -2.23 12.87
C HIS A 353 29.35 -2.00 13.55
N ASP A 354 29.48 -0.88 14.25
CA ASP A 354 30.68 -0.61 15.02
C ASP A 354 30.68 -1.41 16.32
N VAL A 355 31.86 -1.75 16.83
CA VAL A 355 31.97 -2.39 18.15
C VAL A 355 31.73 -1.38 19.26
N ASP A 356 32.10 -0.12 19.04
CA ASP A 356 32.14 0.94 20.05
C ASP A 356 33.07 0.61 21.22
N TRP A 357 33.35 1.63 22.04
CA TRP A 357 34.12 1.46 23.26
C TRP A 357 33.24 1.05 24.44
N PRO A 358 33.73 0.23 25.38
CA PRO A 358 32.95 -0.22 26.54
C PRO A 358 32.61 0.89 27.53
N PHE A 359 33.43 1.95 27.60
CA PHE A 359 33.21 3.10 28.48
C PHE A 359 33.07 4.41 27.70
N SER A 360 32.44 5.39 28.33
CA SER A 360 32.30 6.75 27.80
C SER A 360 33.66 7.43 27.60
N LYS A 361 33.68 8.57 26.88
CA LYS A 361 34.92 9.31 26.61
C LYS A 361 35.71 9.69 27.87
N SER A 362 35.04 9.91 29.01
CA SER A 362 35.69 10.18 30.31
C SER A 362 36.09 8.90 31.06
N GLY A 363 35.61 7.73 30.62
CA GLY A 363 35.80 6.45 31.30
C GLY A 363 34.93 6.29 32.56
N GLU A 364 34.10 7.27 32.91
CA GLU A 364 33.36 7.30 34.19
C GLU A 364 32.08 6.44 34.18
N SER A 365 31.56 6.11 33.01
CA SER A 365 30.32 5.36 32.84
C SER A 365 30.43 4.33 31.73
N HIS A 366 29.68 3.23 31.87
CA HIS A 366 29.54 2.24 30.80
C HIS A 366 28.82 2.86 29.60
N ASN A 367 29.28 2.53 28.40
CA ASN A 367 28.65 2.92 27.15
C ASN A 367 27.46 1.99 26.84
N PRO A 368 26.22 2.48 26.75
CA PRO A 368 25.08 1.65 26.37
C PRO A 368 25.22 1.01 24.99
N MET A 369 25.97 1.60 24.06
CA MET A 369 26.18 1.02 22.72
C MET A 369 27.03 -0.25 22.74
N TRP A 370 27.82 -0.45 23.81
CA TRP A 370 28.58 -1.67 24.02
C TRP A 370 27.67 -2.87 24.33
N THR A 371 26.65 -2.67 25.16
CA THR A 371 25.73 -3.76 25.54
C THR A 371 24.81 -4.16 24.38
N ILE A 372 24.49 -3.21 23.48
CA ILE A 372 23.69 -3.46 22.28
C ILE A 372 24.36 -4.49 21.34
N ASN A 373 25.69 -4.60 21.32
CA ASN A 373 26.39 -5.63 20.54
C ASN A 373 25.86 -7.04 20.86
N ASN A 374 25.61 -7.32 22.14
CA ASN A 374 25.08 -8.62 22.55
C ASN A 374 23.64 -8.82 22.06
N SER A 375 22.80 -7.79 22.14
CA SER A 375 21.43 -7.84 21.62
C SER A 375 21.37 -8.04 20.11
N ILE A 376 22.27 -7.40 19.35
CA ILE A 376 22.44 -7.65 17.91
C ILE A 376 22.80 -9.12 17.68
N ARG A 377 23.77 -9.65 18.43
CA ARG A 377 24.20 -11.04 18.30
C ARG A 377 23.08 -12.03 18.60
N GLU A 378 22.31 -11.80 19.65
CA GLU A 378 21.14 -12.63 19.99
C GLU A 378 20.11 -12.63 18.85
N ALA A 379 19.83 -11.47 18.26
CA ALA A 379 18.94 -11.36 17.11
C ALA A 379 19.49 -12.10 15.87
N VAL A 380 20.80 -12.02 15.60
CA VAL A 380 21.46 -12.78 14.52
C VAL A 380 21.29 -14.29 14.73
N ILE A 381 21.52 -14.77 15.95
CA ILE A 381 21.39 -16.19 16.29
C ILE A 381 19.94 -16.66 16.11
N ALA A 382 18.97 -15.87 16.59
CA ALA A 382 17.54 -16.19 16.44
C ALA A 382 17.13 -16.31 14.96
N CYS A 383 17.59 -15.40 14.10
CA CYS A 383 17.35 -15.48 12.66
C CYS A 383 17.93 -16.77 12.06
N ARG A 384 19.17 -17.11 12.41
CA ARG A 384 19.86 -18.30 11.89
C ARG A 384 19.23 -19.61 12.35
N GLN A 385 18.71 -19.67 13.57
CA GLN A 385 17.96 -20.83 14.08
C GLN A 385 16.70 -21.11 13.27
N ASP A 386 16.08 -20.06 12.72
CA ASP A 386 14.92 -20.14 11.84
C ASP A 386 15.28 -20.37 10.36
N GLY A 387 16.55 -20.66 10.07
CA GLY A 387 17.03 -20.98 8.72
C GLY A 387 17.33 -19.77 7.83
N ILE A 388 17.39 -18.55 8.39
CA ILE A 388 17.75 -17.34 7.66
C ILE A 388 19.27 -17.20 7.61
N ASN A 389 19.83 -16.98 6.43
CA ASN A 389 21.25 -16.73 6.25
C ASN A 389 21.56 -15.28 6.64
N VAL A 390 22.13 -15.10 7.83
CA VAL A 390 22.59 -13.79 8.30
C VAL A 390 24.11 -13.72 8.29
N ARG A 391 24.69 -12.78 7.53
CA ARG A 391 26.12 -12.46 7.56
C ARG A 391 26.36 -11.34 8.55
N HIS A 392 27.16 -11.60 9.58
CA HIS A 392 27.44 -10.63 10.65
C HIS A 392 28.90 -10.20 10.57
N ARG A 393 29.14 -8.90 10.46
CA ARG A 393 30.48 -8.28 10.57
C ARG A 393 30.43 -7.12 11.54
N TRP A 394 31.60 -6.70 12.01
CA TRP A 394 31.75 -5.51 12.83
C TRP A 394 33.05 -4.77 12.51
N SER A 395 33.09 -3.49 12.83
CA SER A 395 34.27 -2.63 12.69
C SER A 395 34.91 -2.42 14.06
N ILE A 396 36.23 -2.53 14.14
CA ILE A 396 36.97 -2.37 15.39
C ILE A 396 37.89 -1.16 15.28
N PRO A 397 37.77 -0.16 16.18
CA PRO A 397 36.63 0.06 17.09
C PRO A 397 35.38 0.57 16.38
N ASP A 398 35.58 1.25 15.25
CA ASP A 398 34.57 1.98 14.46
C ASP A 398 34.93 1.93 12.96
N PHE A 399 33.97 2.25 12.10
CA PHE A 399 34.15 2.15 10.65
C PHE A 399 35.11 3.19 10.09
N GLU A 400 35.21 4.38 10.68
CA GLU A 400 36.14 5.41 10.21
C GLU A 400 37.60 5.00 10.38
N ARG A 401 37.95 4.39 11.51
CA ARG A 401 39.30 3.85 11.73
C ARG A 401 39.57 2.62 10.87
N PHE A 402 38.55 1.84 10.53
CA PHE A 402 38.66 0.79 9.52
C PHE A 402 39.06 1.35 8.14
N LEU A 403 38.58 2.55 7.76
CA LEU A 403 39.00 3.24 6.53
C LEU A 403 40.39 3.91 6.63
N GLY A 404 41.06 3.86 7.79
CA GLY A 404 42.35 4.50 8.03
C GLY A 404 42.27 5.99 8.39
N GLY A 405 41.08 6.50 8.76
CA GLY A 405 40.87 7.86 9.24
C GLY A 405 41.02 8.02 10.77
N GLU A 406 40.99 9.27 11.24
CA GLU A 406 40.87 9.60 12.67
C GLU A 406 39.39 9.72 13.11
N GLU A 407 39.12 9.60 14.42
CA GLU A 407 37.79 9.78 14.99
C GLU A 407 37.37 11.27 14.91
N LEU A 408 36.34 11.59 14.12
CA LEU A 408 35.52 12.83 14.05
C LEU A 408 35.85 13.90 12.99
N GLY A 409 34.92 14.05 12.04
CA GLY A 409 34.65 15.25 11.25
C GLY A 409 33.14 15.47 11.07
N LYS A 410 32.70 16.63 10.57
CA LYS A 410 31.27 16.93 10.28
C LYS A 410 30.78 16.37 8.93
N ASP A 411 31.68 16.07 8.01
CA ASP A 411 31.38 15.68 6.61
C ASP A 411 31.74 14.20 6.32
N LYS A 412 31.63 13.32 7.33
CA LYS A 412 32.07 11.91 7.29
C LYS A 412 31.60 11.12 6.05
N PRO A 413 30.33 11.18 5.62
CA PRO A 413 29.88 10.36 4.49
C PRO A 413 30.59 10.74 3.18
N TYR A 414 30.82 12.03 2.97
CA TYR A 414 31.47 12.53 1.76
C TYR A 414 32.97 12.23 1.74
N GLU A 415 33.62 12.31 2.91
CA GLU A 415 35.02 11.93 3.08
C GLU A 415 35.22 10.43 2.86
N ALA A 416 34.37 9.58 3.44
CA ALA A 416 34.39 8.14 3.25
C ALA A 416 34.21 7.77 1.76
N TYR A 417 33.21 8.36 1.10
CA TYR A 417 33.00 8.16 -0.34
C TYR A 417 34.24 8.56 -1.16
N LYS A 418 34.85 9.71 -0.85
CA LYS A 418 36.06 10.18 -1.53
C LYS A 418 37.26 9.28 -1.31
N ALA A 419 37.48 8.83 -0.07
CA ALA A 419 38.58 7.94 0.28
C ALA A 419 38.50 6.64 -0.54
N VAL A 420 37.31 6.02 -0.56
CA VAL A 420 37.04 4.78 -1.30
C VAL A 420 37.16 4.94 -2.80
N THR A 421 36.71 6.08 -3.36
CA THR A 421 36.75 6.31 -4.82
C THR A 421 38.10 6.81 -5.33
N SER A 422 38.92 7.43 -4.48
CA SER A 422 40.22 8.00 -4.86
C SER A 422 41.39 7.05 -4.61
N ASP A 423 41.29 6.17 -3.62
CA ASP A 423 42.30 5.16 -3.30
C ASP A 423 41.80 3.76 -3.65
N LYS A 424 42.46 3.13 -4.63
CA LYS A 424 42.09 1.80 -5.12
C LYS A 424 42.21 0.71 -4.05
N ALA A 425 43.20 0.78 -3.17
CA ALA A 425 43.40 -0.24 -2.13
C ALA A 425 42.30 -0.16 -1.07
N VAL A 426 41.93 1.05 -0.66
CA VAL A 426 40.79 1.29 0.25
C VAL A 426 39.48 0.87 -0.43
N GLY A 427 39.33 1.19 -1.72
CA GLY A 427 38.21 0.74 -2.56
C GLY A 427 38.01 -0.78 -2.56
N GLU A 428 39.08 -1.53 -2.84
CA GLU A 428 39.08 -2.99 -2.85
C GLU A 428 38.77 -3.56 -1.45
N MET A 429 39.38 -3.02 -0.40
CA MET A 429 39.11 -3.45 0.98
C MET A 429 37.64 -3.28 1.40
N VAL A 430 37.01 -2.15 1.03
CA VAL A 430 35.59 -1.90 1.34
C VAL A 430 34.67 -2.77 0.49
N LEU A 431 35.04 -3.02 -0.76
CA LEU A 431 34.31 -3.94 -1.63
C LEU A 431 34.35 -5.37 -1.09
N ASP A 432 35.52 -5.86 -0.66
CA ASP A 432 35.67 -7.18 -0.05
C ASP A 432 34.80 -7.29 1.20
N ARG A 433 34.77 -6.25 2.05
CA ARG A 433 33.87 -6.19 3.22
C ARG A 433 32.40 -6.26 2.82
N MET A 434 32.00 -5.59 1.73
CA MET A 434 30.63 -5.66 1.21
C MET A 434 30.31 -7.06 0.65
N ILE A 435 31.26 -7.72 -0.01
CA ILE A 435 31.12 -9.08 -0.53
C ILE A 435 30.95 -10.10 0.60
N GLU A 436 31.72 -9.96 1.69
CA GLU A 436 31.57 -10.81 2.89
C GLU A 436 30.19 -10.70 3.55
N LEU A 437 29.55 -9.54 3.41
CA LEU A 437 28.19 -9.31 3.89
C LEU A 437 27.13 -9.90 2.94
N TYR A 438 27.51 -10.13 1.69
CA TYR A 438 26.71 -10.82 0.69
C TYR A 438 26.82 -12.35 0.85
N VAL A 439 25.97 -13.13 0.19
CA VAL A 439 25.74 -14.58 0.49
C VAL A 439 26.99 -15.47 0.36
N GLU A 440 28.13 -14.96 -0.09
CA GLU A 440 29.39 -15.69 -0.24
C GLU A 440 30.23 -15.67 1.07
N GLY A 441 30.75 -16.84 1.49
CA GLY A 441 31.69 -16.94 2.63
C GLY A 441 31.11 -17.36 3.99
N SER A 442 31.89 -17.15 5.06
CA SER A 442 31.53 -17.54 6.44
C SER A 442 30.44 -16.63 7.03
N PRO A 443 29.47 -17.17 7.79
CA PRO A 443 28.46 -16.37 8.49
C PRO A 443 29.04 -15.32 9.44
N ASP A 444 30.13 -15.67 10.11
CA ASP A 444 30.80 -14.86 11.14
C ASP A 444 32.21 -14.48 10.67
N PRO A 445 32.81 -13.39 11.19
CA PRO A 445 34.15 -12.99 10.81
C PRO A 445 35.19 -14.03 11.25
N ASP A 446 36.34 -14.01 10.57
CA ASP A 446 37.45 -14.91 10.87
C ASP A 446 37.89 -14.77 12.33
N GLY A 447 38.17 -15.91 12.99
CA GLY A 447 38.57 -15.96 14.39
C GLY A 447 37.42 -15.91 15.40
N TYR A 448 36.16 -15.80 14.96
CA TYR A 448 35.01 -15.90 15.86
C TYR A 448 34.86 -17.31 16.46
N ASP A 449 34.68 -17.39 17.78
CA ASP A 449 34.44 -18.61 18.53
C ASP A 449 33.03 -18.64 19.12
N SER A 450 32.18 -19.56 18.62
CA SER A 450 30.82 -19.76 19.11
C SER A 450 30.71 -20.19 20.58
N GLN A 451 31.80 -20.68 21.20
CA GLN A 451 31.81 -21.16 22.59
C GLN A 451 32.18 -20.08 23.60
N LYS A 452 32.76 -18.96 23.16
CA LYS A 452 33.12 -17.83 24.04
C LYS A 452 31.99 -16.80 24.12
N PRO A 453 31.78 -16.12 25.26
CA PRO A 453 30.84 -15.00 25.35
C PRO A 453 31.17 -13.92 24.30
N HIS A 454 30.15 -13.35 23.66
CA HIS A 454 30.35 -12.43 22.52
C HIS A 454 31.09 -11.15 22.92
N LEU A 455 30.69 -10.51 24.03
CA LEU A 455 31.33 -9.28 24.50
C LEU A 455 32.79 -9.49 24.91
N ASP A 456 33.13 -10.65 25.47
CA ASP A 456 34.52 -10.96 25.86
C ASP A 456 35.42 -11.07 24.63
N GLN A 457 34.91 -11.66 23.54
CA GLN A 457 35.63 -11.73 22.26
C GLN A 457 35.79 -10.35 21.63
N LEU A 458 34.76 -9.50 21.67
CA LEU A 458 34.86 -8.13 21.19
C LEU A 458 35.89 -7.34 22.01
N LEU A 459 35.93 -7.54 23.32
CA LEU A 459 36.91 -6.90 24.21
C LEU A 459 38.33 -7.39 23.93
N GLU A 460 38.52 -8.69 23.68
CA GLU A 460 39.80 -9.28 23.27
C GLU A 460 40.31 -8.62 21.98
N GLN A 461 39.48 -8.60 20.92
CA GLN A 461 39.85 -8.00 19.63
C GLN A 461 40.07 -6.48 19.73
N LEU A 462 39.24 -5.77 20.50
CA LEU A 462 39.42 -4.33 20.72
C LEU A 462 40.71 -4.03 21.51
N SER A 463 41.07 -4.87 22.48
CA SER A 463 42.30 -4.71 23.27
C SER A 463 43.54 -4.99 22.41
N GLU A 464 43.48 -6.00 21.54
CA GLU A 464 44.55 -6.27 20.56
C GLU A 464 44.74 -5.10 19.60
N TRP A 465 43.63 -4.56 19.06
CA TRP A 465 43.66 -3.38 18.21
C TRP A 465 44.27 -2.18 18.96
N ALA A 466 43.83 -1.92 20.19
CA ALA A 466 44.32 -0.82 21.01
C ALA A 466 45.83 -0.95 21.28
N ALA A 467 46.32 -2.15 21.59
CA ALA A 467 47.75 -2.41 21.79
C ALA A 467 48.57 -2.13 20.52
N GLN A 468 48.07 -2.51 19.34
CA GLN A 468 48.74 -2.27 18.06
C GLN A 468 48.82 -0.77 17.69
N HIS A 469 47.87 0.03 18.17
CA HIS A 469 47.77 1.46 17.89
C HIS A 469 48.25 2.35 19.05
N GLY A 470 48.79 1.77 20.12
CA GLY A 470 49.27 2.52 21.29
C GLY A 470 48.15 3.14 22.15
N GLU A 471 46.94 2.58 22.10
CA GLU A 471 45.75 2.99 22.87
C GLU A 471 45.43 2.01 24.03
N ASP A 472 46.38 1.17 24.46
CA ASP A 472 46.21 0.20 25.55
C ASP A 472 45.80 0.84 26.90
N GLY A 473 46.29 2.05 27.16
CA GLY A 473 45.93 2.87 28.33
C GLY A 473 44.64 3.68 28.17
N ASN A 474 43.86 3.51 27.09
CA ASN A 474 42.68 4.33 26.84
C ASN A 474 41.60 4.07 27.92
N VAL A 475 41.18 5.14 28.59
CA VAL A 475 40.14 5.08 29.64
C VAL A 475 38.80 4.58 29.12
N ARG A 476 38.57 4.68 27.79
CA ARG A 476 37.38 4.13 27.12
C ARG A 476 37.39 2.61 27.05
N LEU A 477 38.56 1.98 27.17
CA LEU A 477 38.75 0.52 27.17
C LEU A 477 38.65 -0.06 28.59
N THR A 478 39.35 0.56 29.54
CA THR A 478 39.54 0.00 30.89
C THR A 478 38.63 0.63 31.94
N GLY A 479 38.00 1.77 31.65
CA GLY A 479 37.23 2.55 32.59
C GLY A 479 38.12 3.35 33.54
N SER A 480 37.57 4.43 34.11
CA SER A 480 38.26 5.19 35.15
C SER A 480 38.36 4.37 36.44
N PRO A 481 39.34 4.64 37.33
CA PRO A 481 39.45 3.93 38.62
C PRO A 481 38.18 4.00 39.48
N GLN A 482 37.34 5.03 39.29
CA GLN A 482 36.05 5.16 39.96
C GLN A 482 34.98 4.23 39.34
N ALA A 483 34.95 4.10 38.02
CA ALA A 483 34.01 3.19 37.33
C ALA A 483 34.31 1.71 37.62
N GLN A 484 35.59 1.34 37.74
CA GLN A 484 36.02 -0.03 38.10
C GLN A 484 35.60 -0.46 39.51
N SER A 485 35.28 0.50 40.40
CA SER A 485 34.88 0.24 41.79
C SER A 485 33.36 0.17 42.01
N ALA A 486 32.57 0.49 40.98
CA ALA A 486 31.11 0.57 41.04
C ALA A 486 30.39 -0.58 40.29
N GLY A 487 31.14 -1.48 39.65
CA GLY A 487 30.65 -2.60 38.84
C GLY A 487 30.44 -3.89 39.63
#